data_AF-A0A0T6BA80-F1
#
_entry.id   AF-A0A0T6BA80-F1
#
_cell.length_a   1.000
_cell.length_b   1.000
_cell.length_c   1.000
_cell.angle_alpha   90.00
_cell.angle_beta   90.00
_cell.angle_gamma   90.00
#
_symmetry.space_group_name_H-M   'P 1'
#
loop_
_entity.id
_entity.type
_entity.pdbx_description
1 polymer ?
#
loop_
_entity_poly.entity_id
_entity_poly.type
_entity_poly.pdbx_seq_one_letter_code
_entity_poly.pdbx_strand_id
1 'polypeptide(L)'
;MSISIFTGLIMFAKYWDCDPLVSGRISQPDELLPYYILDVARTVPGLPGLFIAGIFSAALRYSKCPKDDHSYLKSSTLSAVINCLCASIYEDFISRYVFKGTSERTVSNYLKVLAIIIGSITTILVYVVPYLGNLLPLAVSIGSVAGGTLLGLYTSAVLIPAINAKGALYGGIASIIFATWIIFCAQYYRSVKVITYPTLPVGINGCQNFTLANITTGQNPHLQ
;
A
#
# COMPACT_ATOMS: atom_id res chain seq x y z
N MET A 1 -13.66 0.01 0.65
CA MET A 1 -13.30 -0.55 1.97
C MET A 1 -14.30 -1.62 2.45
N SER A 2 -15.61 -1.42 2.27
CA SER A 2 -16.64 -2.35 2.77
C SER A 2 -16.52 -3.79 2.24
N ILE A 3 -16.32 -3.98 0.93
CA ILE A 3 -16.21 -5.33 0.32
C ILE A 3 -15.01 -6.09 0.89
N SER A 4 -13.85 -5.44 1.01
CA SER A 4 -12.62 -6.06 1.56
C SER A 4 -12.79 -6.55 2.99
N ILE A 5 -13.55 -5.81 3.81
CA ILE A 5 -13.84 -6.20 5.20
C ILE A 5 -14.72 -7.46 5.22
N PHE A 6 -15.78 -7.49 4.39
CA PHE A 6 -16.63 -8.68 4.27
C PHE A 6 -15.84 -9.89 3.75
N THR A 7 -14.95 -9.72 2.77
CA THR A 7 -14.09 -10.81 2.30
C THR A 7 -13.16 -11.31 3.41
N GLY A 8 -12.60 -10.41 4.22
CA GLY A 8 -11.81 -10.76 5.41
C GLY A 8 -12.59 -11.60 6.43
N LEU A 9 -13.83 -11.22 6.72
CA LEU A 9 -14.70 -11.97 7.63
C LEU A 9 -15.04 -13.38 7.10
N ILE A 10 -15.31 -13.51 5.80
CA ILE A 10 -15.59 -14.80 5.18
C ILE A 10 -14.35 -15.70 5.23
N MET A 11 -13.16 -15.16 4.92
CA MET A 11 -11.90 -15.90 5.01
C MET A 11 -11.64 -16.37 6.44
N PHE A 12 -11.90 -15.51 7.42
CA PHE A 12 -11.80 -15.86 8.83
C PHE A 12 -12.75 -16.98 9.22
N ALA A 13 -14.03 -16.90 8.84
CA ALA A 13 -15.00 -17.97 9.11
C ALA A 13 -14.61 -19.31 8.48
N LYS A 14 -13.94 -19.30 7.32
CA LYS A 14 -13.45 -20.51 6.63
C LYS A 14 -12.24 -21.13 7.33
N TYR A 15 -11.31 -20.30 7.81
CA TYR A 15 -10.02 -20.73 8.37
C TYR A 15 -9.94 -20.64 9.90
N TRP A 16 -11.06 -20.39 10.58
CA TRP A 16 -11.12 -20.31 12.05
C TRP A 16 -10.50 -21.55 12.72
N ASP A 17 -10.73 -22.74 12.19
CA ASP A 17 -10.30 -24.01 12.81
C ASP A 17 -8.97 -24.57 12.26
N CYS A 18 -8.52 -24.03 11.12
CA CYS A 18 -7.23 -24.37 10.52
C CYS A 18 -6.69 -23.19 9.73
N ASP A 19 -5.88 -22.35 10.39
CA ASP A 19 -5.25 -21.20 9.78
C ASP A 19 -4.11 -21.62 8.83
N PRO A 20 -4.17 -21.27 7.52
CA PRO A 20 -3.10 -21.59 6.57
C PRO A 20 -1.75 -20.93 6.90
N LEU A 21 -1.72 -19.80 7.62
CA LEU A 21 -0.49 -19.13 8.04
C LEU A 21 0.20 -19.89 9.18
N VAL A 22 -0.55 -20.25 10.23
CA VAL A 22 -0.02 -20.99 11.38
C VAL A 22 0.33 -22.44 11.00
N SER A 23 -0.45 -23.05 10.10
CA SER A 23 -0.17 -24.39 9.58
C SER A 23 0.94 -24.44 8.52
N GLY A 24 1.55 -23.31 8.16
CA GLY A 24 2.69 -23.24 7.23
C GLY A 24 2.34 -23.47 5.76
N ARG A 25 1.06 -23.39 5.38
CA ARG A 25 0.61 -23.48 3.97
C ARG A 25 0.86 -22.20 3.18
N ILE A 26 0.98 -21.06 3.87
CA ILE A 26 1.41 -19.78 3.32
C ILE A 26 2.55 -19.20 4.17
N SER A 27 3.46 -18.45 3.55
CA SER A 27 4.63 -17.88 4.25
C SER A 27 4.36 -16.45 4.72
N GLN A 28 3.56 -15.69 3.96
CA GLN A 28 3.26 -14.30 4.27
C GLN A 28 1.74 -14.07 4.39
N PRO A 29 1.30 -13.16 5.27
CA PRO A 29 -0.11 -12.85 5.44
C PRO A 29 -0.76 -12.29 4.16
N ASP A 30 0.01 -11.62 3.31
CA ASP A 30 -0.47 -11.02 2.06
C ASP A 30 -0.84 -12.08 0.99
N GLU A 31 -0.41 -13.33 1.16
CA GLU A 31 -0.73 -14.46 0.28
C GLU A 31 -2.07 -15.13 0.63
N LEU A 32 -2.71 -14.74 1.74
CA LEU A 32 -3.92 -15.38 2.26
C LEU A 32 -5.10 -15.29 1.30
N LEU A 33 -5.33 -14.11 0.69
CA LEU A 33 -6.43 -13.90 -0.24
C LEU A 33 -6.27 -14.72 -1.55
N PRO A 34 -5.10 -14.69 -2.22
CA PRO A 34 -4.82 -15.60 -3.33
C PRO A 34 -4.99 -17.08 -2.96
N TYR A 35 -4.49 -17.48 -1.79
CA TYR A 35 -4.62 -18.86 -1.30
C TYR A 35 -6.08 -19.25 -1.10
N TYR A 36 -6.90 -18.39 -0.48
CA TYR A 36 -8.32 -18.62 -0.26
C TYR A 36 -9.07 -18.89 -1.57
N ILE A 37 -8.78 -18.12 -2.61
CA ILE A 37 -9.44 -18.26 -3.90
C ILE A 37 -8.98 -19.53 -4.59
N LEU A 38 -7.69 -19.86 -4.52
CA LEU A 38 -7.16 -21.13 -5.01
C LEU A 38 -7.76 -22.33 -4.28
N ASP A 39 -8.18 -22.20 -3.02
CA ASP A 39 -8.78 -23.27 -2.21
C ASP A 39 -10.28 -23.45 -2.51
N VAL A 40 -11.05 -22.35 -2.56
CA VAL A 40 -12.50 -22.40 -2.79
C VAL A 40 -12.85 -22.67 -4.25
N ALA A 41 -12.05 -22.16 -5.19
CA ALA A 41 -12.32 -22.29 -6.62
C ALA A 41 -11.71 -23.56 -7.26
N ARG A 42 -11.21 -24.53 -6.48
CA ARG A 42 -10.60 -25.77 -7.01
C ARG A 42 -11.54 -26.57 -7.90
N THR A 43 -12.84 -26.50 -7.65
CA THR A 43 -13.86 -27.26 -8.38
C THR A 43 -14.24 -26.62 -9.72
N VAL A 44 -13.87 -25.35 -9.95
CA VAL A 44 -14.21 -24.61 -11.18
C VAL A 44 -12.93 -24.25 -11.92
N PRO A 45 -12.52 -25.04 -12.95
CA PRO A 45 -11.32 -24.75 -13.70
C PRO A 45 -11.43 -23.37 -14.38
N GLY A 46 -10.35 -22.58 -14.31
CA GLY A 46 -10.27 -21.24 -14.91
C GLY A 46 -10.69 -20.09 -13.98
N LEU A 47 -11.44 -20.34 -12.90
CA LEU A 47 -11.88 -19.27 -11.98
C LEU A 47 -10.72 -18.59 -11.22
N PRO A 48 -9.70 -19.32 -10.70
CA PRO A 48 -8.52 -18.66 -10.12
C PRO A 48 -7.75 -17.81 -11.13
N GLY A 49 -7.64 -18.30 -12.38
CA GLY A 49 -6.98 -17.57 -13.47
C GLY A 49 -7.72 -16.28 -13.82
N LEU A 50 -9.05 -16.33 -13.87
CA LEU A 50 -9.90 -15.15 -14.07
C LEU A 50 -9.73 -14.13 -12.93
N PHE A 51 -9.63 -14.59 -11.68
CA PHE A 51 -9.40 -13.72 -10.54
C PHE A 51 -8.05 -13.00 -10.62
N ILE A 52 -6.97 -13.75 -10.84
CA ILE A 52 -5.61 -13.18 -10.97
C ILE A 52 -5.55 -12.22 -12.16
N ALA A 53 -6.14 -12.60 -13.31
CA ALA A 53 -6.25 -11.73 -14.48
C ALA A 53 -7.02 -10.44 -14.16
N GLY A 54 -8.08 -10.51 -13.35
CA GLY A 54 -8.84 -9.37 -12.87
C GLY A 54 -8.02 -8.42 -12.01
N ILE A 55 -7.20 -8.93 -11.07
CA ILE A 55 -6.30 -8.11 -10.25
C ILE A 55 -5.31 -7.36 -11.13
N PHE A 56 -4.60 -8.08 -12.01
CA PHE A 56 -3.61 -7.45 -12.90
C PHE A 56 -4.27 -6.47 -13.86
N SER A 57 -5.45 -6.79 -14.38
CA SER A 57 -6.21 -5.88 -15.23
C SER A 57 -6.70 -4.65 -14.48
N ALA A 58 -7.04 -4.74 -13.19
CA ALA A 58 -7.41 -3.60 -12.37
C ALA A 58 -6.19 -2.71 -12.07
N ALA A 59 -5.05 -3.31 -11.71
CA ALA A 59 -3.79 -2.60 -11.46
C ALA A 59 -3.27 -1.89 -12.73
N LEU A 60 -3.34 -2.58 -13.87
CA LEU A 60 -2.91 -2.10 -15.18
C LEU A 60 -4.03 -1.41 -15.98
N ARG A 61 -5.23 -1.22 -15.41
CA ARG A 61 -6.47 -0.84 -16.11
C ARG A 61 -6.29 0.34 -17.03
N TYR A 62 -6.22 0.12 -18.34
CA TYR A 62 -6.15 1.21 -19.29
C TYR A 62 -7.54 1.80 -19.55
N SER A 63 -7.82 3.02 -19.04
CA SER A 63 -9.07 3.73 -19.37
C SER A 63 -8.90 4.47 -20.69
N LYS A 64 -9.64 4.03 -21.72
CA LYS A 64 -9.68 4.70 -23.02
C LYS A 64 -10.71 5.83 -22.93
N CYS A 65 -10.26 7.08 -22.76
CA CYS A 65 -11.17 8.22 -22.90
C CYS A 65 -11.65 8.32 -24.36
N PRO A 66 -12.94 8.58 -24.61
CA PRO A 66 -13.43 9.02 -25.92
C PRO A 66 -12.63 10.24 -26.39
N LYS A 67 -12.33 10.27 -27.70
CA LYS A 67 -11.55 11.35 -28.32
C LYS A 67 -12.36 12.65 -28.30
N ASP A 68 -11.88 13.63 -27.54
CA ASP A 68 -11.99 15.04 -27.87
C ASP A 68 -10.60 15.68 -27.62
N ASP A 69 -10.33 16.75 -28.35
CA ASP A 69 -9.02 17.24 -28.79
C ASP A 69 -7.92 17.39 -27.71
N HIS A 70 -6.68 17.09 -28.10
CA HIS A 70 -5.42 17.52 -27.46
C HIS A 70 -5.18 17.26 -25.95
N SER A 71 -5.02 15.99 -25.54
CA SER A 71 -4.06 15.60 -24.47
C SER A 71 -3.91 14.07 -24.34
N TYR A 72 -2.72 13.56 -24.65
CA TYR A 72 -2.36 12.17 -24.42
C TYR A 72 -2.06 11.93 -22.92
N LEU A 73 -3.09 11.68 -22.12
CA LEU A 73 -2.89 10.96 -20.85
C LEU A 73 -3.83 9.77 -20.71
N LYS A 74 -3.44 8.72 -21.42
CA LYS A 74 -3.96 7.37 -21.26
C LYS A 74 -3.44 6.80 -19.94
N SER A 75 -4.18 6.90 -18.84
CA SER A 75 -3.68 6.41 -17.55
C SER A 75 -4.46 5.19 -17.06
N SER A 76 -3.71 4.15 -16.74
CA SER A 76 -4.11 3.13 -15.79
C SER A 76 -3.85 3.55 -14.37
N THR A 77 -4.42 2.88 -13.36
CA THR A 77 -4.29 3.31 -11.96
C THR A 77 -2.83 3.52 -11.57
N LEU A 78 -1.93 2.61 -11.97
CA LEU A 78 -0.49 2.76 -11.76
C LEU A 78 0.12 3.91 -12.59
N SER A 79 -0.22 4.02 -13.87
CA SER A 79 0.27 5.11 -14.72
C SER A 79 -0.25 6.48 -14.29
N ALA A 80 -1.44 6.56 -13.70
CA ALA A 80 -2.03 7.79 -13.17
C ALA A 80 -1.21 8.27 -11.97
N VAL A 81 -0.89 7.38 -11.02
CA VAL A 81 -0.05 7.70 -9.87
C VAL A 81 1.33 8.18 -10.33
N ILE A 82 1.98 7.44 -11.23
CA ILE A 82 3.30 7.84 -11.75
C ILE A 82 3.22 9.17 -12.49
N ASN A 83 2.19 9.39 -13.31
CA ASN A 83 2.04 10.65 -14.03
C ASN A 83 1.76 11.83 -13.09
N CYS A 84 0.90 11.64 -12.09
CA CYS A 84 0.67 12.64 -11.05
C CYS A 84 1.98 12.98 -10.33
N LEU A 85 2.77 11.98 -9.95
CA LEU A 85 4.08 12.21 -9.33
C LEU A 85 5.04 12.96 -10.25
N CYS A 86 5.11 12.60 -11.54
CA CYS A 86 5.93 13.32 -12.52
C CYS A 86 5.49 14.77 -12.67
N ALA A 87 4.17 15.00 -12.77
CA ALA A 87 3.60 16.33 -12.90
C ALA A 87 3.84 17.18 -11.65
N SER A 88 3.64 16.62 -10.45
CA SER A 88 3.94 17.30 -9.18
C SER A 88 5.42 17.66 -9.09
N ILE A 89 6.34 16.73 -9.37
CA ILE A 89 7.78 17.03 -9.35
C ILE A 89 8.14 18.11 -10.39
N TYR A 90 7.54 18.04 -11.57
CA TYR A 90 7.74 19.03 -12.61
C TYR A 90 7.26 20.42 -12.16
N GLU A 91 6.03 20.54 -11.66
CA GLU A 91 5.45 21.80 -11.20
C GLU A 91 6.14 22.37 -9.95
N ASP A 92 6.51 21.52 -8.99
CA ASP A 92 7.07 21.98 -7.72
C ASP A 92 8.55 22.39 -7.85
N PHE A 93 9.33 21.66 -8.64
CA PHE A 93 10.79 21.83 -8.69
C PHE A 93 11.31 22.31 -10.04
N ILE A 94 10.84 21.75 -11.16
CA ILE A 94 11.45 22.00 -12.47
C ILE A 94 10.88 23.26 -13.13
N SER A 95 9.59 23.53 -12.94
CA SER A 95 8.86 24.66 -13.54
C SER A 95 9.50 26.02 -13.23
N ARG A 96 10.16 26.15 -12.06
CA ARG A 96 10.87 27.38 -11.66
C ARG A 96 12.14 27.63 -12.45
N TYR A 97 12.79 26.59 -12.96
CA TYR A 97 14.04 26.69 -13.71
C TYR A 97 13.83 26.69 -15.23
N VAL A 98 12.65 26.25 -15.68
CA VAL A 98 12.26 26.24 -17.10
C VAL A 98 11.67 27.59 -17.48
N PHE A 99 12.13 28.18 -18.58
CA PHE A 99 11.67 29.50 -19.04
C PHE A 99 10.15 29.51 -19.27
N LYS A 100 9.48 30.57 -18.80
CA LYS A 100 8.07 30.84 -19.11
C LYS A 100 7.94 31.03 -20.63
N GLY A 101 7.23 30.13 -21.30
CA GLY A 101 7.12 30.08 -22.77
C GLY A 101 7.75 28.84 -23.43
N THR A 102 8.17 27.86 -22.63
CA THR A 102 8.72 26.59 -23.14
C THR A 102 7.66 25.78 -23.91
N SER A 103 8.06 25.20 -25.05
CA SER A 103 7.19 24.39 -25.90
C SER A 103 6.63 23.16 -25.16
N GLU A 104 5.35 22.85 -25.40
CA GLU A 104 4.69 21.64 -24.87
C GLU A 104 5.48 20.35 -25.15
N ARG A 105 6.22 20.31 -26.28
CA ARG A 105 7.07 19.16 -26.64
C ARG A 105 8.21 18.96 -25.65
N THR A 106 8.82 20.05 -25.19
CA THR A 106 9.93 20.00 -24.23
C THR A 106 9.42 19.56 -22.85
N VAL A 107 8.27 20.09 -22.42
CA VAL A 107 7.59 19.67 -21.18
C VAL A 107 7.24 18.18 -21.22
N SER A 108 6.69 17.71 -22.34
CA SER A 108 6.38 16.30 -22.54
C SER A 108 7.63 15.41 -22.45
N ASN A 109 8.78 15.85 -22.97
CA ASN A 109 10.03 15.11 -22.86
C ASN A 109 10.52 15.02 -21.41
N TYR A 110 10.43 16.10 -20.63
CA TYR A 110 10.78 16.06 -19.20
C TYR A 110 9.90 15.07 -18.43
N LEU A 111 8.58 15.13 -18.64
CA LEU A 111 7.63 14.21 -17.99
C LEU A 111 7.89 12.75 -18.37
N LYS A 112 8.25 12.45 -19.63
CA LYS A 112 8.64 11.10 -20.06
C LYS A 112 9.90 10.60 -19.35
N VAL A 113 10.93 11.45 -19.24
CA VAL A 113 12.18 11.09 -18.54
C VAL A 113 11.92 10.85 -17.06
N LEU A 114 11.15 11.71 -16.41
CA LEU A 114 10.70 11.52 -15.02
C LEU A 114 9.93 10.22 -14.83
N ALA A 115 9.02 9.89 -15.76
CA ALA A 115 8.23 8.67 -15.68
C ALA A 115 9.12 7.42 -15.75
N ILE A 116 10.16 7.42 -16.60
CA ILE A 116 11.13 6.32 -16.68
C ILE A 116 11.92 6.20 -15.37
N ILE A 117 12.39 7.33 -14.81
CA ILE A 117 13.16 7.33 -13.56
C ILE A 117 12.31 6.83 -12.39
N ILE A 118 11.13 7.41 -12.17
CA ILE A 118 10.22 7.03 -11.07
C ILE A 118 9.76 5.58 -11.22
N GLY A 119 9.43 5.16 -12.46
CA GLY A 119 9.09 3.78 -12.77
C GLY A 119 10.23 2.82 -12.39
N SER A 120 11.46 3.14 -12.79
CA SER A 120 12.63 2.31 -12.47
C SER A 120 12.89 2.18 -10.97
N ILE A 121 12.81 3.29 -10.22
CA ILE A 121 12.98 3.31 -8.76
C ILE A 121 11.91 2.45 -8.09
N THR A 122 10.66 2.60 -8.53
CA THR A 122 9.53 1.83 -7.99
C THR A 122 9.71 0.34 -8.26
N THR A 123 10.16 -0.05 -9.46
CA THR A 123 10.46 -1.45 -9.78
C THR A 123 11.61 -2.01 -8.94
N ILE A 124 12.67 -1.23 -8.69
CA ILE A 124 13.77 -1.66 -7.81
C ILE A 124 13.27 -1.88 -6.38
N LEU A 125 12.37 -1.01 -5.89
CA LEU A 125 11.83 -1.11 -4.54
C LEU A 125 10.99 -2.38 -4.33
N VAL A 126 10.41 -2.97 -5.39
CA VAL A 126 9.68 -4.24 -5.31
C VAL A 126 10.56 -5.37 -4.77
N TYR A 127 11.86 -5.37 -5.04
CA TYR A 127 12.77 -6.39 -4.49
C TYR A 127 13.00 -6.26 -2.98
N VAL A 128 12.64 -5.12 -2.38
CA VAL A 128 12.73 -4.89 -0.93
C VAL A 128 11.46 -5.38 -0.22
N VAL A 129 10.34 -5.47 -0.92
CA VAL A 129 9.02 -5.88 -0.39
C VAL A 129 9.05 -7.20 0.38
N PRO A 130 9.75 -8.27 -0.04
CA PRO A 130 9.79 -9.54 0.71
C PRO A 130 10.42 -9.41 2.10
N TYR A 131 11.25 -8.39 2.32
CA TYR A 131 11.90 -8.12 3.61
C TYR A 131 11.07 -7.17 4.49
N LEU A 132 10.05 -6.52 3.91
CA LEU A 132 9.13 -5.64 4.60
C LEU A 132 7.99 -6.49 5.20
N GLY A 133 8.11 -6.84 6.48
CA GLY A 133 7.21 -7.77 7.20
C GLY A 133 5.73 -7.77 6.77
N ASN A 134 4.86 -7.00 7.43
CA ASN A 134 3.44 -6.91 7.07
C ASN A 134 3.18 -5.64 6.25
N LEU A 135 2.78 -5.78 4.98
CA LEU A 135 2.72 -4.67 4.03
C LEU A 135 1.53 -3.74 4.26
N LEU A 136 0.38 -4.29 4.66
CA LEU A 136 -0.85 -3.49 4.80
C LEU A 136 -0.75 -2.43 5.90
N PRO A 137 -0.31 -2.75 7.15
CA PRO A 137 -0.10 -1.74 8.19
C PRO A 137 0.96 -0.70 7.79
N LEU A 138 2.00 -1.13 7.06
CA LEU A 138 3.07 -0.23 6.59
C LEU A 138 2.52 0.78 5.58
N ALA A 139 1.81 0.30 4.55
CA ALA A 139 1.21 1.15 3.52
C ALA A 139 0.18 2.14 4.09
N VAL A 140 -0.69 1.67 4.99
CA VAL A 140 -1.66 2.54 5.67
C VAL A 140 -0.93 3.61 6.49
N SER A 141 0.10 3.24 7.25
CA SER A 141 0.85 4.18 8.08
C SER A 141 1.52 5.27 7.26
N ILE A 142 2.20 4.91 6.17
CA ILE A 142 2.85 5.88 5.27
C ILE A 142 1.81 6.82 4.64
N GLY A 143 0.69 6.25 4.16
CA GLY A 143 -0.41 7.04 3.60
C GLY A 143 -1.04 8.00 4.62
N SER A 144 -1.16 7.58 5.88
CA SER A 144 -1.68 8.41 6.97
C SER A 144 -0.77 9.59 7.32
N VAL A 145 0.56 9.46 7.22
CA VAL A 145 1.47 10.60 7.43
C VAL A 145 1.22 11.68 6.39
N ALA A 146 1.29 11.32 5.11
CA ALA A 146 1.11 12.28 4.03
C ALA A 146 -0.30 12.88 4.05
N GLY A 147 -1.33 12.03 4.16
CA GLY A 147 -2.73 12.48 4.21
C GLY A 147 -3.05 13.31 5.44
N GLY A 148 -2.54 12.93 6.62
CA GLY A 148 -2.76 13.64 7.88
C GLY A 148 -2.10 15.01 7.90
N THR A 149 -0.86 15.13 7.41
CA THR A 149 -0.18 16.43 7.28
C THR A 149 -0.90 17.35 6.29
N LEU A 150 -1.30 16.84 5.13
CA LEU A 150 -2.02 17.65 4.13
C LEU A 150 -3.37 18.10 4.68
N LEU A 151 -4.13 17.19 5.31
CA LEU A 151 -5.40 17.52 5.95
C LEU A 151 -5.20 18.61 7.02
N GLY A 152 -4.21 18.45 7.91
CA GLY A 152 -3.88 19.43 8.93
C GLY A 152 -3.53 20.81 8.33
N LEU A 153 -2.73 20.85 7.27
CA LEU A 153 -2.40 22.07 6.55
C LEU A 153 -3.64 22.74 5.96
N TYR A 154 -4.47 22.01 5.21
CA TYR A 154 -5.69 22.57 4.62
C TYR A 154 -6.69 23.05 5.66
N THR A 155 -6.95 22.23 6.69
CA THR A 155 -7.85 22.60 7.78
C THR A 155 -7.36 23.85 8.51
N SER A 156 -6.06 23.93 8.80
CA SER A 156 -5.48 25.09 9.47
C SER A 156 -5.53 26.36 8.59
N ALA A 157 -5.29 26.22 7.29
CA ALA A 157 -5.37 27.32 6.33
C ALA A 157 -6.78 27.89 6.18
N VAL A 158 -7.82 27.04 6.27
CA VAL A 158 -9.22 27.48 6.19
C VAL A 158 -9.73 28.05 7.51
N LEU A 159 -9.38 27.44 8.65
CA LEU A 159 -9.96 27.80 9.94
C LEU A 159 -9.20 28.90 10.70
N ILE A 160 -7.90 29.07 10.44
CA ILE A 160 -7.04 29.98 11.21
C ILE A 160 -6.51 31.08 10.28
N PRO A 161 -7.17 32.26 10.24
CA PRO A 161 -6.79 33.35 9.34
C PRO A 161 -5.42 33.98 9.69
N ALA A 162 -4.87 33.67 10.86
CA ALA A 162 -3.56 34.15 11.31
C ALA A 162 -2.38 33.33 10.77
N ILE A 163 -2.62 32.20 10.08
CA ILE A 163 -1.54 31.36 9.56
C ILE A 163 -0.92 32.00 8.32
N ASN A 164 0.39 32.22 8.41
CA ASN A 164 1.22 32.67 7.30
C ASN A 164 1.96 31.48 6.65
N ALA A 165 2.51 31.71 5.44
CA ALA A 165 3.21 30.67 4.67
C ALA A 165 4.40 30.04 5.42
N LYS A 166 5.13 30.82 6.25
CA LYS A 166 6.25 30.29 7.05
C LYS A 166 5.75 29.37 8.16
N GLY A 167 4.69 29.76 8.86
CA GLY A 167 4.05 28.98 9.90
C GLY A 167 3.49 27.66 9.35
N ALA A 168 2.85 27.70 8.18
CA ALA A 168 2.39 26.50 7.47
C ALA A 168 3.57 25.58 7.11
N LEU A 169 4.67 26.12 6.60
CA LEU A 169 5.86 25.33 6.26
C LEU A 169 6.47 24.64 7.50
N TYR A 170 6.74 25.39 8.57
CA TYR A 170 7.34 24.83 9.79
C TYR A 170 6.40 23.85 10.49
N GLY A 171 5.10 24.14 10.54
CA GLY A 171 4.08 23.23 11.07
C GLY A 171 3.99 21.94 10.27
N GLY A 172 4.03 22.02 8.94
CA GLY A 172 4.08 20.86 8.05
C GLY A 172 5.30 19.98 8.31
N ILE A 173 6.49 20.57 8.34
CA ILE A 173 7.74 19.84 8.62
C ILE A 173 7.71 19.19 10.00
N ALA A 174 7.32 19.93 11.04
CA ALA A 174 7.20 19.41 12.40
C ALA A 174 6.21 18.25 12.48
N SER A 175 5.06 18.35 11.79
CA SER A 175 4.06 17.27 11.75
C SER A 175 4.59 15.99 11.09
N ILE A 176 5.34 16.11 9.99
CA ILE A 176 5.92 14.96 9.30
C ILE A 176 6.96 14.29 10.19
N ILE A 177 7.84 15.05 10.82
CA ILE A 177 8.87 14.52 11.74
C ILE A 177 8.21 13.78 12.89
N PHE A 178 7.22 14.41 13.54
CA PHE A 178 6.55 13.83 14.70
C PHE A 178 5.72 12.59 14.35
N ALA A 179 4.97 12.63 13.25
CA ALA A 179 4.19 11.48 12.78
C ALA A 179 5.09 10.32 12.35
N THR A 180 6.19 10.60 11.65
CA THR A 180 7.18 9.60 11.26
C THR A 180 7.85 8.97 12.48
N TRP A 181 8.20 9.77 13.49
CA TRP A 181 8.73 9.29 14.76
C TRP A 181 7.76 8.31 15.44
N ILE A 182 6.49 8.70 15.59
CA ILE A 182 5.46 7.84 16.20
C ILE A 182 5.34 6.52 15.44
N ILE A 183 5.24 6.57 14.11
CA ILE A 183 5.06 5.37 13.28
C ILE A 183 6.31 4.50 13.35
N PHE A 184 7.50 5.06 13.24
CA PHE A 184 8.74 4.28 13.31
C PHE A 184 8.88 3.60 14.66
N CYS A 185 8.62 4.31 15.77
CA CYS A 185 8.58 3.70 17.09
C CYS A 185 7.53 2.58 17.17
N ALA A 186 6.30 2.82 16.68
CA ALA A 186 5.24 1.81 16.69
C ALA A 186 5.63 0.56 15.89
N GLN A 187 6.25 0.73 14.71
CA GLN A 187 6.69 -0.39 13.88
C GLN A 187 7.91 -1.11 14.48
N TYR A 188 8.82 -0.37 15.11
CA TYR A 188 9.94 -0.95 15.85
C TYR A 188 9.46 -1.80 17.04
N TYR A 189 8.57 -1.27 17.87
CA TYR A 189 8.01 -2.02 19.00
C TYR A 189 7.16 -3.22 18.56
N ARG A 190 6.54 -3.17 17.37
CA ARG A 190 5.90 -4.32 16.74
C ARG A 190 6.92 -5.37 16.26
N SER A 191 8.02 -4.93 15.63
CA SER A 191 9.04 -5.87 15.11
C SER A 191 9.77 -6.60 16.23
N VAL A 192 10.00 -5.94 17.37
CA VAL A 192 10.57 -6.57 18.59
C VAL A 192 9.54 -7.29 19.47
N LYS A 193 8.28 -7.42 19.00
CA LYS A 193 7.17 -8.12 19.70
C LYS A 193 6.79 -7.57 21.08
N VAL A 194 7.13 -6.31 21.37
CA VAL A 194 6.71 -5.62 22.61
C VAL A 194 5.25 -5.22 22.52
N ILE A 195 4.81 -4.75 21.35
CA ILE A 195 3.40 -4.47 21.06
C ILE A 195 2.88 -5.56 20.14
N THR A 196 2.09 -6.48 20.71
CA THR A 196 1.39 -7.52 19.96
C THR A 196 -0.09 -7.18 19.94
N TYR A 197 -0.65 -6.98 18.74
CA TYR A 197 -2.09 -6.91 18.60
C TYR A 197 -2.63 -8.33 18.61
N PRO A 198 -3.60 -8.67 19.48
CA PRO A 198 -4.20 -9.97 19.44
C PRO A 198 -4.80 -10.16 18.04
N THR A 199 -4.24 -11.11 17.29
CA THR A 199 -4.90 -11.62 16.09
C THR A 199 -6.21 -12.27 16.52
N LEU A 200 -7.19 -12.29 15.63
CA LEU A 200 -8.42 -13.02 15.93
C LEU A 200 -8.04 -14.48 16.28
N PRO A 201 -8.71 -15.07 17.29
CA PRO A 201 -8.39 -16.42 17.72
C PRO A 201 -8.56 -17.38 16.54
N VAL A 202 -7.51 -18.16 16.29
CA VAL A 202 -7.46 -19.18 15.25
C VAL A 202 -7.05 -20.51 15.87
N GLY A 203 -7.67 -21.58 15.42
CA GLY A 203 -7.38 -22.94 15.79
C GLY A 203 -6.49 -23.65 14.76
N ILE A 204 -5.87 -24.74 15.20
CA ILE A 204 -5.15 -25.70 14.35
C ILE A 204 -5.77 -27.11 14.46
N ASN A 205 -6.88 -27.24 15.19
CA ASN A 205 -7.47 -28.52 15.56
C ASN A 205 -8.07 -29.24 14.35
N GLY A 206 -8.52 -28.48 13.34
CA GLY A 206 -9.06 -29.01 12.08
C GLY A 206 -8.02 -29.29 10.99
N CYS A 207 -6.72 -29.08 11.25
CA CYS A 207 -5.69 -29.29 10.23
C CYS A 207 -5.32 -30.77 10.09
N GLN A 208 -5.61 -31.39 8.93
CA GLN A 208 -5.18 -32.76 8.62
C GLN A 208 -3.67 -32.82 8.30
N ASN A 209 -2.94 -33.66 9.06
CA ASN A 209 -1.56 -34.11 8.88
C ASN A 209 -0.56 -33.06 8.36
N PHE A 210 0.22 -32.41 9.25
CA PHE A 210 1.63 -32.13 8.99
C PHE A 210 2.43 -31.91 10.28
N THR A 211 3.71 -32.27 10.20
CA THR A 211 4.76 -32.26 11.22
C THR A 211 4.94 -30.89 11.87
N LEU A 212 5.07 -30.89 13.19
CA LEU A 212 5.66 -29.79 13.97
C LEU A 212 7.04 -29.42 13.39
N ALA A 213 7.09 -28.53 12.42
CA ALA A 213 8.32 -27.85 12.06
C ALA A 213 8.58 -26.78 13.14
N ASN A 214 9.27 -27.19 14.21
CA ASN A 214 9.97 -26.35 15.17
C ASN A 214 9.24 -25.08 15.67
N ILE A 215 8.13 -25.26 16.39
CA ILE A 215 7.68 -24.26 17.38
C ILE A 215 8.18 -24.70 18.76
N THR A 216 9.50 -24.73 18.96
CA THR A 216 10.14 -24.93 20.27
C THR A 216 10.88 -23.68 20.77
N THR A 217 10.66 -22.51 20.18
CA THR A 217 11.10 -21.24 20.81
C THR A 217 9.96 -20.23 20.82
N GLY A 218 9.07 -20.42 21.79
CA GLY A 218 7.96 -19.51 22.04
C GLY A 218 6.91 -20.06 23.00
N GLN A 219 7.26 -20.95 23.94
CA GLN A 219 6.43 -21.15 25.12
C GLN A 219 6.34 -19.79 25.83
N ASN A 220 5.19 -19.14 25.75
CA ASN A 220 4.79 -18.17 26.75
C ASN A 220 3.77 -18.90 27.65
N PRO A 221 4.21 -19.42 28.81
CA PRO A 221 3.28 -19.90 29.82
C PRO A 221 2.61 -18.64 30.39
N HIS A 222 1.30 -18.50 30.28
CA HIS A 222 0.42 -17.73 31.19
C HIS A 222 -0.93 -17.52 30.50
N LEU A 223 -1.73 -18.58 30.52
CA LEU A 223 -3.19 -18.56 30.45
C LEU A 223 -3.66 -19.65 31.41
N GLN A 224 -3.70 -19.28 32.70
CA GLN A 224 -4.72 -19.75 33.64
C GLN A 224 -5.71 -18.62 33.82
#